data_AF-A0A1E7HRY8-F1
#
_entry.id   AF-A0A1E7HRY8-F1
#
_cell.length_a   1.000
_cell.length_b   1.000
_cell.length_c   1.000
_cell.angle_alpha   90.00
_cell.angle_beta   90.00
_cell.angle_gamma   90.00
#
_symmetry.space_group_name_H-M   'P 1'
#
loop_
_entity.id
_entity.type
_entity.pdbx_description
1 polymer ?
#
loop_
_entity_poly.entity_id
_entity_poly.type
_entity_poly.pdbx_seq_one_letter_code
_entity_poly.pdbx_strand_id
1 'polypeptide(L)'
;MENIKHCAVIVRRSEDVWEGTRTALGLAAHNYWAYLFVVDVTIEMYQELEENLEWLEEMECPIISNVEGNSQHGFQYLPLEKLARELKKMDLVIPFGNRN
;
A
#
# COMPACT_ATOMS: atom_id res chain seq x y z
N MET A 1 12.78 17.46 -5.76
CA MET A 1 13.61 17.01 -4.63
C MET A 1 14.43 15.84 -5.13
N GLU A 2 15.75 15.93 -5.12
CA GLU A 2 16.63 14.86 -5.64
C GLU A 2 16.77 13.73 -4.60
N ASN A 3 16.71 12.47 -5.06
CA ASN A 3 16.96 11.24 -4.28
C ASN A 3 15.94 10.83 -3.19
N ILE A 4 14.64 11.15 -3.33
CA ILE A 4 13.63 10.50 -2.48
C ILE A 4 13.46 9.05 -2.95
N LYS A 5 13.67 8.08 -2.05
CA LYS A 5 13.44 6.67 -2.37
C LYS A 5 11.94 6.35 -2.30
N HIS A 6 11.41 5.86 -3.41
CA HIS A 6 10.05 5.35 -3.52
C HIS A 6 10.02 3.88 -3.08
N CYS A 7 9.33 3.62 -1.97
CA CYS A 7 9.26 2.30 -1.33
C CYS A 7 7.84 1.75 -1.46
N ALA A 8 7.69 0.62 -2.14
CA ALA A 8 6.42 -0.08 -2.25
C ALA A 8 6.32 -1.23 -1.27
N VAL A 9 5.28 -1.19 -0.43
CA VAL A 9 4.81 -2.35 0.32
C VAL A 9 3.71 -3.01 -0.51
N ILE A 10 3.90 -4.28 -0.87
CA ILE A 10 2.91 -5.04 -1.65
C ILE A 10 2.32 -6.17 -0.81
N VAL A 11 1.00 -6.16 -0.66
CA VAL A 11 0.22 -7.13 0.12
C VAL A 11 -0.64 -7.96 -0.82
N ARG A 12 -0.59 -9.29 -0.65
CA ARG A 12 -1.37 -10.25 -1.48
C ARG A 12 -2.25 -11.22 -0.68
N ARG A 13 -2.34 -11.05 0.64
CA ARG A 13 -3.23 -11.81 1.51
C ARG A 13 -3.89 -10.89 2.52
N SER A 14 -5.16 -11.15 2.84
CA SER A 14 -5.91 -10.34 3.81
C SER A 14 -5.25 -10.30 5.19
N GLU A 15 -4.67 -11.42 5.63
CA GLU A 15 -3.97 -11.54 6.92
C GLU A 15 -2.73 -10.64 7.04
N ASP A 16 -2.14 -10.24 5.92
CA ASP A 16 -0.94 -9.40 5.90
C ASP A 16 -1.24 -7.90 5.78
N VAL A 17 -2.51 -7.50 5.53
CA VAL A 17 -2.90 -6.10 5.31
C VAL A 17 -2.47 -5.23 6.49
N TRP A 18 -2.72 -5.70 7.71
CA TRP A 18 -2.31 -5.00 8.93
C TRP A 18 -0.82 -4.71 8.98
N GLU A 19 0.01 -5.74 8.78
CA GLU A 19 1.47 -5.62 8.86
C GLU A 19 2.03 -4.78 7.71
N GLY A 20 1.44 -4.91 6.52
CA GLY A 20 1.77 -4.10 5.35
C GLY A 20 1.48 -2.62 5.59
N THR A 21 0.30 -2.27 6.08
CA THR A 21 -0.08 -0.88 6.39
C THR A 21 0.88 -0.26 7.42
N ARG A 22 1.18 -0.98 8.52
CA ARG A 22 2.14 -0.47 9.52
C ARG A 22 3.56 -0.31 8.97
N THR A 23 3.97 -1.18 8.05
CA THR A 23 5.28 -1.05 7.39
C THR A 23 5.33 0.19 6.51
N ALA A 24 4.26 0.48 5.76
CA ALA A 24 4.15 1.71 4.98
C ALA A 24 4.20 2.96 5.87
N LEU A 25 3.48 2.96 7.01
CA LEU A 25 3.53 4.05 7.99
C LEU A 25 4.94 4.25 8.57
N GLY A 26 5.62 3.17 8.95
CA GLY A 26 7.00 3.25 9.45
C GLY A 26 7.96 3.85 8.43
N LEU A 27 7.82 3.48 7.16
CA LEU A 27 8.60 4.07 6.06
C LEU A 27 8.32 5.57 5.92
N ALA A 28 7.04 5.94 5.91
CA ALA A 28 6.62 7.33 5.81
C ALA A 28 7.17 8.17 6.98
N ALA A 29 7.11 7.65 8.21
CA ALA A 29 7.65 8.29 9.41
C ALA A 29 9.19 8.50 9.35
N HIS A 30 9.89 7.69 8.56
CA HIS A 30 11.32 7.80 8.29
C HIS A 30 11.65 8.57 7.00
N ASN A 31 10.72 9.40 6.49
CA ASN A 31 10.86 10.23 5.29
C ASN A 31 11.14 9.46 3.98
N TYR A 32 10.67 8.22 3.89
CA TYR A 32 10.59 7.52 2.59
C TYR A 32 9.26 7.84 1.92
N TRP A 33 9.24 7.87 0.58
CA TRP A 33 7.98 7.96 -0.15
C TRP A 33 7.34 6.57 -0.20
N ALA A 34 6.46 6.29 0.75
CA ALA A 34 5.84 4.98 0.92
C ALA A 34 4.59 4.83 0.04
N TYR A 35 4.43 3.65 -0.54
CA TYR A 35 3.24 3.22 -1.27
C TYR A 35 2.73 1.93 -0.64
N LEU A 36 1.42 1.81 -0.46
CA LEU A 36 0.77 0.56 -0.09
C LEU A 36 -0.01 0.02 -1.29
N PHE A 37 0.42 -1.12 -1.81
CA PHE A 37 -0.27 -1.85 -2.87
C PHE A 37 -0.98 -3.06 -2.27
N VAL A 38 -2.30 -3.12 -2.39
CA VAL A 38 -3.13 -4.27 -2.00
C VAL A 38 -3.63 -4.95 -3.27
N VAL A 39 -3.14 -6.15 -3.54
CA VAL A 39 -3.36 -6.85 -4.81
C VAL A 39 -4.20 -8.10 -4.59
N ASP A 40 -5.30 -8.22 -5.34
CA ASP A 40 -6.25 -9.33 -5.33
C ASP A 40 -6.85 -9.63 -3.93
N VAL A 41 -6.87 -8.62 -3.06
CA VAL A 41 -7.37 -8.71 -1.69
C VAL A 41 -8.48 -7.69 -1.51
N THR A 42 -9.64 -8.15 -1.02
CA THR A 42 -10.70 -7.27 -0.54
C THR A 42 -10.40 -6.85 0.90
N ILE A 43 -10.51 -5.56 1.20
CA ILE A 43 -10.26 -5.03 2.54
C ILE A 43 -11.46 -5.33 3.43
N GLU A 44 -11.18 -5.97 4.55
CA GLU A 44 -12.11 -6.07 5.68
C GLU A 44 -11.77 -4.96 6.66
N MET A 45 -12.60 -3.91 6.70
CA MET A 45 -12.32 -2.75 7.54
C MET A 45 -12.65 -3.03 9.00
N TYR A 46 -11.74 -2.63 9.87
CA TYR A 46 -11.91 -2.57 11.31
C TYR A 46 -11.20 -1.33 11.86
N GLN A 47 -11.58 -0.89 13.05
CA GLN A 47 -11.23 0.43 13.59
C GLN A 47 -9.72 0.71 13.53
N GLU A 48 -8.88 -0.20 14.01
CA GLU A 48 -7.44 0.05 14.06
C GLU A 48 -6.80 0.12 12.66
N LEU A 49 -7.36 -0.60 11.68
CA LEU A 49 -6.89 -0.52 10.28
C LEU A 49 -7.31 0.79 9.65
N GLU A 50 -8.54 1.23 9.91
CA GLU A 50 -9.07 2.53 9.44
C GLU A 50 -8.18 3.68 9.93
N GLU A 51 -7.91 3.73 11.23
CA GLU A 51 -7.02 4.73 11.84
C GLU A 51 -5.63 4.75 11.15
N ASN A 52 -5.05 3.59 10.84
CA ASN A 52 -3.75 3.52 10.16
C ASN A 52 -3.81 3.95 8.68
N LEU A 53 -4.92 3.70 7.99
CA LEU A 53 -5.09 4.13 6.60
C LEU A 53 -5.32 5.64 6.51
N GLU A 54 -6.07 6.22 7.45
CA GLU A 54 -6.22 7.67 7.60
C GLU A 54 -4.86 8.35 7.78
N TRP A 55 -3.99 7.80 8.63
CA TRP A 55 -2.62 8.32 8.77
C TRP A 55 -1.82 8.26 7.46
N LEU A 56 -1.95 7.20 6.65
CA LEU A 56 -1.28 7.13 5.35
C LEU A 56 -1.80 8.20 4.39
N GLU A 57 -3.11 8.46 4.40
CA GLU A 57 -3.72 9.52 3.60
C GLU A 57 -3.22 10.91 4.04
N GLU A 58 -3.21 11.20 5.34
CA GLU A 58 -2.69 12.46 5.90
C GLU A 58 -1.21 12.70 5.56
N MET A 59 -0.43 11.62 5.47
CA MET A 59 0.98 11.65 5.08
C MET A 59 1.19 11.63 3.56
N GLU A 60 0.12 11.77 2.76
CA GLU A 60 0.13 11.74 1.30
C GLU A 60 0.74 10.46 0.70
N CYS A 61 0.68 9.35 1.44
CA CYS A 61 1.16 8.04 1.00
C CYS A 61 0.12 7.35 0.12
N PRO A 62 0.43 6.99 -1.14
CA PRO A 62 -0.56 6.37 -2.01
C PRO A 62 -0.95 4.97 -1.55
N ILE A 63 -2.26 4.77 -1.38
CA ILE A 63 -2.90 3.48 -1.13
C ILE A 63 -3.61 3.00 -2.39
N ILE A 64 -3.20 1.86 -2.95
CA ILE A 64 -3.56 1.43 -4.30
C ILE A 64 -4.10 -0.01 -4.26
N SER A 65 -5.18 -0.27 -5.00
CA SER A 65 -5.82 -1.59 -5.11
C SER A 65 -6.26 -1.90 -6.54
N ASN A 66 -6.19 -3.17 -6.95
CA ASN A 66 -6.83 -3.66 -8.19
C ASN A 66 -8.22 -4.27 -7.98
N VAL A 67 -8.72 -4.26 -6.74
CA VAL A 67 -10.10 -4.56 -6.40
C VAL A 67 -10.86 -3.25 -6.28
N GLU A 68 -11.83 -3.02 -7.16
CA GLU A 68 -12.61 -1.77 -7.23
C GLU A 68 -13.41 -1.50 -5.95
N GLY A 69 -13.92 -2.57 -5.30
CA GLY A 69 -14.65 -2.45 -4.03
C GLY A 69 -13.84 -1.77 -2.92
N ASN A 70 -12.50 -1.82 -2.96
CA ASN A 70 -11.66 -1.18 -1.95
C ASN A 70 -11.66 0.35 -2.04
N SER A 71 -12.13 0.95 -3.14
CA SER A 71 -12.23 2.41 -3.26
C SER A 71 -13.21 3.03 -2.27
N GLN A 72 -14.14 2.25 -1.71
CA GLN A 72 -14.97 2.70 -0.59
C GLN A 72 -14.16 2.99 0.70
N HIS A 73 -12.91 2.53 0.75
CA HIS A 73 -11.97 2.68 1.87
C HIS A 73 -10.79 3.62 1.52
N GLY A 74 -10.96 4.49 0.52
CA GLY A 74 -9.92 5.45 0.11
C GLY A 74 -8.85 4.90 -0.84
N PHE A 75 -8.88 3.61 -1.18
CA PHE A 75 -7.90 3.05 -2.13
C PHE A 75 -8.10 3.60 -3.54
N GLN A 76 -7.01 4.06 -4.14
CA GLN A 76 -6.97 4.35 -5.57
C GLN A 76 -7.10 3.04 -6.35
N TYR A 77 -8.18 2.89 -7.11
CA TYR A 77 -8.35 1.76 -8.01
C TYR A 77 -7.42 1.87 -9.23
N LEU A 78 -6.62 0.82 -9.45
CA LEU A 78 -5.84 0.63 -10.67
C LEU A 78 -5.99 -0.83 -11.15
N PRO A 79 -6.37 -1.07 -12.43
CA PRO A 79 -6.30 -2.39 -13.03
C PRO A 79 -4.90 -3.01 -12.86
N LEU A 80 -4.83 -4.33 -12.76
CA LEU A 80 -3.61 -5.07 -12.41
C LEU A 80 -2.42 -4.70 -13.31
N GLU A 81 -2.65 -4.51 -14.62
CA GLU A 81 -1.59 -4.13 -15.56
C GLU A 81 -1.04 -2.73 -15.30
N LYS A 82 -1.87 -1.79 -14.86
CA LYS A 82 -1.44 -0.43 -14.50
C LYS A 82 -0.71 -0.44 -13.16
N LEU A 83 -1.24 -1.17 -12.18
CA LEU A 83 -0.60 -1.37 -10.90
C LEU A 83 0.81 -1.95 -11.07
N ALA A 84 0.97 -2.99 -11.90
CA ALA A 84 2.27 -3.58 -12.20
C ALA A 84 3.24 -2.60 -12.88
N ARG A 85 2.75 -1.64 -13.67
CA ARG A 85 3.58 -0.57 -14.25
C ARG A 85 4.01 0.45 -13.20
N GLU A 86 3.15 0.81 -12.25
CA GLU A 86 3.52 1.70 -11.15
C GLU A 86 4.57 1.04 -10.24
N LEU A 87 4.39 -0.24 -9.89
CA LEU A 87 5.34 -0.99 -9.06
C LEU A 87 6.75 -1.04 -9.66
N LYS A 88 6.87 -1.07 -11.00
CA LYS A 88 8.17 -1.03 -11.69
C LYS A 88 8.93 0.29 -11.56
N LYS A 89 8.28 1.36 -11.11
CA LYS A 89 8.91 2.67 -10.88
C LYS A 89 9.52 2.80 -9.48
N MET A 90 9.30 1.81 -8.61
CA MET A 90 9.69 1.85 -7.21
C MET A 90 11.17 1.48 -7.06
N ASP A 91 11.87 2.18 -6.16
CA ASP A 91 13.28 1.91 -5.85
C ASP A 91 13.45 0.66 -4.97
N LEU A 92 12.45 0.39 -4.13
CA LEU A 92 12.42 -0.75 -3.21
C LEU A 92 11.01 -1.36 -3.21
N VAL A 93 10.94 -2.69 -3.30
CA VAL A 93 9.69 -3.45 -3.17
C VAL A 93 9.80 -4.40 -1.99
N ILE A 94 8.84 -4.31 -1.06
CA ILE A 94 8.76 -5.08 0.17
C ILE A 94 7.52 -5.98 0.06
N PRO A 95 7.69 -7.26 -0.30
CA PRO A 95 6.58 -8.18 -0.47
C PRO A 95 6.11 -8.77 0.86
N PHE A 96 4.80 -8.67 1.07
CA PHE A 96 4.03 -9.42 2.05
C PHE A 96 3.16 -10.46 1.33
N GLY A 97 3.15 -11.67 1.87
CA GLY A 97 2.57 -12.85 1.23
C GLY A 97 3.61 -13.91 0.90
N ASN A 98 3.15 -15.13 0.60
CA ASN A 98 4.05 -16.25 0.41
C ASN A 98 5.10 -16.00 -0.70
N ARG A 99 6.35 -16.37 -0.38
CA ARG A 99 7.51 -16.38 -1.29
C ARG A 99 7.57 -17.65 -2.17
N ASN A 100 6.49 -18.43 -2.19
CA ASN A 100 6.40 -19.72 -2.87
C ASN A 100 5.65 -19.60 -4.19
#